data_AF-X6EN68-F1
#
_entry.id   AF-X6EN68-F1
#
_cell.length_a   1.000
_cell.length_b   1.000
_cell.length_c   1.000
_cell.angle_alpha   90.00
_cell.angle_beta   90.00
_cell.angle_gamma   90.00
#
_symmetry.space_group_name_H-M   'P 1'
#
loop_
_entity.id
_entity.type
_entity.pdbx_description
1 polymer ?
#
loop_
_entity_poly.entity_id
_entity_poly.type
_entity_poly.pdbx_seq_one_letter_code
_entity_poly.pdbx_strand_id
1 'polypeptide(L)'
;MADSDNNTTLPFVTRRKVLAGTATAMAATQSTTFARIDLEGDDAIDPAVAVWKRWQAAWEEAERLCNQQQRLERVLIETVGFPCTTVTLSDGESVTVHSVEALQELLGVRPANTVARTQAEAEIGANQARWDAAAREIGYSTALLAEREAGERAKEFLEALSQVPATSLAGIAAKLNAALREGEYSLHDSEPPWPQIRSALDDLARIREQKVSS
;
A
#
# COMPACT_ATOMS: atom_id res chain seq x y z
N MET A 1 -29.66 -2.19 -2.57
CA MET A 1 -28.39 -2.84 -2.24
C MET A 1 -27.40 -2.40 -3.30
N ALA A 2 -26.46 -1.54 -2.92
CA ALA A 2 -25.41 -1.01 -3.76
C ALA A 2 -24.25 -0.68 -2.82
N ASP A 3 -23.05 -1.14 -3.14
CA ASP A 3 -21.86 -0.70 -2.43
C ASP A 3 -21.59 0.76 -2.75
N SER A 4 -21.20 1.53 -1.72
CA SER A 4 -20.77 2.91 -1.89
C SER A 4 -19.24 2.90 -1.92
N ASP A 5 -18.66 3.18 -3.08
CA ASP A 5 -17.22 3.27 -3.28
C ASP A 5 -16.65 4.43 -2.46
N ASN A 6 -16.18 4.13 -1.25
CA ASN A 6 -15.59 5.09 -0.34
C ASN A 6 -14.26 5.62 -0.91
N ASN A 7 -14.34 6.69 -1.71
CA ASN A 7 -13.22 7.31 -2.41
C ASN A 7 -12.30 8.13 -1.49
N THR A 8 -11.79 7.50 -0.44
CA THR A 8 -10.41 7.75 -0.04
C THR A 8 -9.51 7.31 -1.19
N THR A 9 -8.89 8.25 -1.90
CA THR A 9 -7.79 7.95 -2.82
C THR A 9 -6.56 7.55 -2.01
N LEU A 10 -6.57 6.30 -1.53
CA LEU A 10 -5.47 5.68 -0.80
C LEU A 10 -4.22 5.69 -1.70
N PRO A 11 -3.03 6.08 -1.18
CA PRO A 11 -1.81 6.08 -1.98
C PRO A 11 -1.37 4.66 -2.39
N PHE A 12 -0.42 4.53 -3.34
CA PHE A 12 -0.13 3.25 -4.00
C PHE A 12 0.25 2.13 -3.01
N VAL A 13 0.99 2.43 -1.94
CA VAL A 13 1.38 1.43 -0.94
C VAL A 13 0.22 1.13 0.02
N THR A 14 -0.61 2.12 0.37
CA THR A 14 -1.82 1.85 1.17
C THR A 14 -2.87 1.04 0.40
N ARG A 15 -2.98 1.14 -0.93
CA ARG A 15 -3.77 0.15 -1.72
C ARG A 15 -3.25 -1.28 -1.57
N ARG A 16 -1.92 -1.46 -1.42
CA ARG A 16 -1.27 -2.76 -1.17
C ARG A 16 -1.58 -3.31 0.24
N LYS A 17 -1.70 -2.42 1.23
CA LYS A 17 -2.02 -2.78 2.64
C LYS A 17 -3.51 -2.84 2.97
N VAL A 18 -4.41 -2.18 2.23
CA VAL A 18 -5.86 -2.17 2.53
C VAL A 18 -6.60 -3.37 1.93
N LEU A 19 -6.03 -4.05 0.94
CA LEU A 19 -6.45 -5.43 0.61
C LEU A 19 -6.06 -6.43 1.71
N ALA A 20 -5.08 -6.11 2.56
CA ALA A 20 -4.77 -6.87 3.78
C ALA A 20 -5.63 -6.40 4.97
N GLY A 21 -6.94 -6.62 4.87
CA GLY A 21 -7.93 -6.19 5.85
C GLY A 21 -7.74 -6.81 7.25
N THR A 22 -7.55 -5.95 8.26
CA THR A 22 -7.79 -6.21 9.69
C THR A 22 -7.17 -7.49 10.29
N ALA A 23 -5.86 -7.48 10.56
CA ALA A 23 -5.24 -8.43 11.49
C ALA A 23 -4.09 -7.78 12.31
N THR A 24 -4.40 -7.17 13.45
CA THR A 24 -3.38 -6.76 14.44
C THR A 24 -2.94 -7.97 15.27
N ALA A 25 -1.90 -8.68 14.82
CA ALA A 25 -1.22 -9.73 15.58
C ALA A 25 0.31 -9.59 15.50
N MET A 26 0.99 -10.04 16.55
CA MET A 26 2.40 -9.77 16.83
C MET A 26 3.39 -10.72 16.16
N ALA A 27 4.67 -10.45 16.42
CA ALA A 27 5.86 -11.31 16.34
C ALA A 27 6.73 -11.12 15.08
N ALA A 28 8.03 -11.00 15.34
CA ALA A 28 9.07 -10.83 14.34
C ALA A 28 9.70 -12.18 13.94
N THR A 29 10.62 -12.12 12.98
CA THR A 29 11.58 -13.18 12.66
C THR A 29 11.01 -14.56 12.31
N GLN A 30 10.74 -14.74 11.03
CA GLN A 30 11.44 -15.80 10.30
C GLN A 30 11.90 -15.24 8.96
N SER A 31 13.21 -15.21 8.74
CA SER A 31 13.77 -14.94 7.42
C SER A 31 13.45 -16.13 6.53
N THR A 32 12.58 -15.94 5.54
CA THR A 32 12.45 -16.92 4.45
C THR A 32 13.80 -17.08 3.78
N THR A 33 14.21 -18.32 3.49
CA THR A 33 15.59 -18.68 3.11
C THR A 33 16.12 -17.92 1.87
N PHE A 34 15.20 -17.39 1.06
CA PHE A 34 15.47 -16.48 -0.06
C PHE A 34 16.14 -15.14 0.32
N ALA A 35 16.10 -14.72 1.59
CA ALA A 35 16.55 -13.40 2.04
C ALA A 35 18.03 -13.08 1.73
N ARG A 36 18.86 -14.11 1.50
CA ARG A 36 20.23 -13.98 0.98
C ARG A 36 20.54 -15.08 -0.04
N ILE A 37 19.75 -15.17 -1.11
CA ILE A 37 20.33 -15.63 -2.38
C ILE A 37 21.29 -14.55 -2.85
N ASP A 38 22.52 -14.59 -2.33
CA ASP A 38 23.62 -13.79 -2.86
C ASP A 38 23.83 -14.27 -4.32
N LEU A 39 23.59 -13.37 -5.29
CA LEU A 39 23.53 -13.68 -6.74
C LEU A 39 24.92 -13.66 -7.41
N GLU A 40 25.99 -13.54 -6.63
CA GLU A 40 27.37 -13.34 -7.08
C GLU A 40 27.98 -14.62 -7.67
N GLY A 41 27.51 -15.01 -8.86
CA GLY A 41 27.99 -16.15 -9.64
C GLY A 41 27.70 -15.95 -11.12
N ASP A 42 28.71 -15.47 -11.85
CA ASP A 42 28.62 -15.06 -13.26
C ASP A 42 27.56 -13.95 -13.51
N ASP A 43 27.58 -12.91 -12.66
CA ASP A 43 26.63 -11.77 -12.61
C ASP A 43 26.78 -10.77 -13.81
N ALA A 44 27.13 -11.30 -14.99
CA ALA A 44 27.47 -10.57 -16.21
C ALA A 44 26.23 -10.08 -16.99
N ILE A 45 25.53 -9.11 -16.38
CA ILE A 45 24.50 -8.28 -17.02
C ILE A 45 23.26 -9.05 -17.49
N ASP A 46 22.59 -9.80 -16.61
CA ASP A 46 21.17 -10.10 -16.80
C ASP A 46 20.36 -8.80 -16.55
N PRO A 47 19.65 -8.28 -17.57
CA PRO A 47 18.96 -6.99 -17.44
C PRO A 47 17.73 -7.08 -16.53
N ALA A 48 17.11 -8.26 -16.37
CA ALA A 48 16.03 -8.46 -15.42
C ALA A 48 16.55 -8.42 -13.97
N VAL A 49 17.74 -8.97 -13.69
CA VAL A 49 18.39 -8.81 -12.36
C VAL A 49 18.71 -7.34 -12.08
N ALA A 50 19.19 -6.59 -13.07
CA ALA A 50 19.49 -5.17 -12.93
C ALA A 50 18.23 -4.31 -12.65
N VAL A 51 17.11 -4.59 -13.30
CA VAL A 51 15.82 -3.91 -13.01
C VAL A 51 15.24 -4.38 -11.67
N TRP A 52 15.34 -5.66 -11.33
CA TRP A 52 14.88 -6.19 -10.04
C TRP A 52 15.62 -5.58 -8.84
N LYS A 53 16.96 -5.43 -8.91
CA LYS A 53 17.74 -4.73 -7.87
C LYS A 53 17.25 -3.28 -7.66
N ARG A 54 16.74 -2.60 -8.71
CA ARG A 54 16.12 -1.26 -8.63
C ARG A 54 14.68 -1.28 -8.09
N TRP A 55 13.88 -2.25 -8.53
CA TRP A 55 12.52 -2.50 -8.02
C TRP A 55 12.56 -2.76 -6.50
N GLN A 56 13.45 -3.63 -6.02
CA GLN A 56 13.59 -3.95 -4.61
C GLN A 56 13.94 -2.70 -3.78
N ALA A 57 14.92 -1.90 -4.21
CA ALA A 57 15.30 -0.68 -3.51
C ALA A 57 14.16 0.35 -3.44
N ALA A 58 13.36 0.48 -4.51
CA ALA A 58 12.17 1.32 -4.52
C ALA A 58 11.05 0.76 -3.60
N TRP A 59 10.88 -0.56 -3.56
CA TRP A 59 9.90 -1.24 -2.71
C TRP A 59 10.23 -1.09 -1.22
N GLU A 60 11.49 -1.27 -0.82
CA GLU A 60 11.94 -1.16 0.58
C GLU A 60 11.82 0.30 1.07
N GLU A 61 12.11 1.28 0.22
CA GLU A 61 11.88 2.70 0.51
C GLU A 61 10.38 3.04 0.60
N ALA A 62 9.54 2.47 -0.27
CA ALA A 62 8.09 2.65 -0.25
C ALA A 62 7.46 2.05 1.03
N GLU A 63 7.92 0.87 1.48
CA GLU A 63 7.51 0.30 2.76
C GLU A 63 7.96 1.18 3.94
N ARG A 64 9.22 1.64 3.94
CA ARG A 64 9.77 2.52 4.98
C ARG A 64 8.96 3.82 5.10
N LEU A 65 8.65 4.46 3.97
CA LEU A 65 7.87 5.69 3.92
C LEU A 65 6.39 5.47 4.29
N CYS A 66 5.78 4.36 3.89
CA CYS A 66 4.44 3.97 4.36
C CYS A 66 4.42 3.78 5.88
N ASN A 67 5.41 3.09 6.45
CA ASN A 67 5.54 2.93 7.90
C ASN A 67 5.83 4.25 8.64
N GLN A 68 6.32 5.29 7.95
CA GLN A 68 6.49 6.65 8.46
C GLN A 68 5.18 7.46 8.37
N GLN A 69 4.49 7.43 7.21
CA GLN A 69 3.17 8.06 7.01
C GLN A 69 2.15 7.53 8.02
N GLN A 70 2.06 6.21 8.23
CA GLN A 70 1.11 5.57 9.17
C GLN A 70 1.35 5.97 10.64
N ARG A 71 2.59 6.36 11.00
CA ARG A 71 2.90 6.89 12.34
C ARG A 71 2.44 8.33 12.50
N LEU A 72 2.65 9.16 11.48
CA LEU A 72 2.19 10.55 11.46
C LEU A 72 0.66 10.63 11.37
N GLU A 73 0.02 9.72 10.62
CA GLU A 73 -1.44 9.57 10.54
C GLU A 73 -2.05 9.28 11.92
N ARG A 74 -1.44 8.38 12.69
CA ARG A 74 -1.86 8.09 14.06
C ARG A 74 -1.75 9.31 14.97
N VAL A 75 -0.61 10.00 14.94
CA VAL A 75 -0.43 11.25 15.71
C VAL A 75 -1.48 12.30 15.33
N LEU A 76 -1.84 12.39 14.04
CA LEU A 76 -2.86 13.31 13.56
C LEU A 76 -4.26 12.95 14.09
N ILE A 77 -4.66 11.67 14.04
CA ILE A 77 -5.90 11.16 14.64
C ILE A 77 -5.93 11.43 16.15
N GLU A 78 -4.84 11.13 16.86
CA GLU A 78 -4.70 11.31 18.31
C GLU A 78 -4.71 12.80 18.74
N THR A 79 -4.29 13.71 17.86
CA THR A 79 -4.16 15.16 18.19
C THR A 79 -5.40 15.99 17.81
N VAL A 80 -6.01 15.75 16.64
CA VAL A 80 -7.10 16.58 16.12
C VAL A 80 -8.40 15.82 15.80
N GLY A 81 -8.39 14.49 15.87
CA GLY A 81 -9.51 13.63 15.45
C GLY A 81 -9.70 13.61 13.93
N PHE A 82 -10.54 12.70 13.42
CA PHE A 82 -10.85 12.63 11.99
C PHE A 82 -11.58 13.91 11.50
N PRO A 83 -11.39 14.34 10.23
CA PRO A 83 -12.10 15.47 9.65
C PRO A 83 -13.54 15.10 9.27
N CYS A 84 -14.40 14.93 10.27
CA CYS A 84 -15.81 14.56 10.10
C CYS A 84 -16.74 15.47 10.91
N THR A 85 -18.04 15.43 10.62
CA THR A 85 -19.09 15.87 11.55
C THR A 85 -20.25 14.88 11.59
N THR A 86 -21.14 15.02 12.56
CA THR A 86 -22.36 14.21 12.72
C THR A 86 -23.59 15.06 12.38
N VAL A 87 -24.39 14.61 11.43
CA VAL A 87 -25.56 15.35 10.93
C VAL A 87 -26.84 14.66 11.37
N THR A 88 -27.71 15.41 12.04
CA THR A 88 -29.07 14.95 12.35
C THR A 88 -29.98 15.16 11.13
N LEU A 89 -30.58 14.06 10.67
CA LEU A 89 -31.47 14.00 9.51
C LEU A 89 -32.93 14.29 9.90
N SER A 90 -33.82 14.50 8.92
CA SER A 90 -35.23 14.87 9.21
C SER A 90 -36.06 13.75 9.86
N ASP A 91 -35.54 12.52 9.86
CA ASP A 91 -36.11 11.35 10.56
C ASP A 91 -35.59 11.20 12.02
N GLY A 92 -34.66 12.08 12.44
CA GLY A 92 -34.04 12.07 13.77
C GLY A 92 -32.79 11.21 13.89
N GLU A 93 -32.40 10.45 12.86
CA GLU A 93 -31.14 9.71 12.86
C GLU A 93 -29.94 10.66 12.79
N SER A 94 -28.81 10.28 13.38
CA SER A 94 -27.57 11.06 13.37
C SER A 94 -26.46 10.27 12.68
N VAL A 95 -25.97 10.78 11.55
CA VAL A 95 -25.02 10.08 10.66
C VAL A 95 -23.70 10.84 10.60
N THR A 96 -22.57 10.14 10.76
CA THR A 96 -21.23 10.74 10.62
C THR A 96 -20.82 10.79 9.14
N VAL A 97 -20.29 11.93 8.70
CA VAL A 97 -19.85 12.18 7.32
C VAL A 97 -18.43 12.74 7.32
N HIS A 98 -17.63 12.30 6.33
CA HIS A 98 -16.18 12.57 6.24
C HIS A 98 -15.79 13.52 5.10
N SER A 99 -16.73 13.96 4.28
CA SER A 99 -16.50 14.98 3.24
C SER A 99 -17.80 15.73 2.89
N VAL A 100 -17.67 16.87 2.22
CA VAL A 100 -18.82 17.68 1.79
C VAL A 100 -19.60 16.97 0.68
N GLU A 101 -18.93 16.20 -0.17
CA GLU A 101 -19.51 15.38 -1.23
C GLU A 101 -20.34 14.23 -0.63
N ALA A 102 -19.78 13.49 0.33
CA ALA A 102 -20.50 12.43 1.05
C ALA A 102 -21.72 12.97 1.81
N LEU A 103 -21.64 14.18 2.35
CA LEU A 103 -22.77 14.89 2.93
C LEU A 103 -23.84 15.25 1.87
N GLN A 104 -23.42 15.73 0.70
CA GLN A 104 -24.35 16.08 -0.39
C GLN A 104 -25.06 14.84 -0.96
N GLU A 105 -24.36 13.72 -1.11
CA GLU A 105 -24.94 12.43 -1.52
C GLU A 105 -25.94 11.92 -0.48
N LEU A 106 -25.57 11.90 0.80
CA LEU A 106 -26.45 11.53 1.91
C LEU A 106 -27.73 12.38 1.91
N LEU A 107 -27.61 13.70 1.80
CA LEU A 107 -28.74 14.63 1.79
C LEU A 107 -29.59 14.56 0.52
N GLY A 108 -29.06 14.03 -0.58
CA GLY A 108 -29.82 13.74 -1.80
C GLY A 108 -30.78 12.55 -1.64
N VAL A 109 -30.49 11.64 -0.70
CA VAL A 109 -31.34 10.46 -0.39
C VAL A 109 -32.18 10.69 0.88
N ARG A 110 -31.60 11.30 1.91
CA ARG A 110 -32.19 11.54 3.23
C ARG A 110 -32.05 13.01 3.60
N PRO A 111 -33.05 13.87 3.31
CA PRO A 111 -32.92 15.30 3.53
C PRO A 111 -32.81 15.65 5.03
N ALA A 112 -32.02 16.68 5.33
CA ALA A 112 -32.01 17.39 6.60
C ALA A 112 -32.54 18.82 6.41
N ASN A 113 -32.84 19.52 7.50
CA ASN A 113 -33.19 20.94 7.46
C ASN A 113 -32.03 21.77 6.89
N THR A 114 -32.31 22.85 6.17
CA THR A 114 -31.30 23.71 5.52
C THR A 114 -30.26 24.26 6.51
N VAL A 115 -30.69 24.61 7.71
CA VAL A 115 -29.79 25.06 8.80
C VAL A 115 -28.80 23.96 9.20
N ALA A 116 -29.29 22.73 9.40
CA ALA A 116 -28.44 21.59 9.76
C ALA A 116 -27.47 21.21 8.63
N ARG A 117 -27.92 21.29 7.36
CA ARG A 117 -27.06 21.14 6.18
C ARG A 117 -25.92 22.17 6.18
N THR A 118 -26.24 23.47 6.24
CA THR A 118 -25.24 24.54 6.13
C THR A 118 -24.28 24.54 7.33
N GLN A 119 -24.76 24.20 8.52
CA GLN A 119 -23.90 23.97 9.68
C GLN A 119 -22.92 22.80 9.42
N ALA A 120 -23.41 21.65 8.96
CA ALA A 120 -22.58 20.49 8.69
C ALA A 120 -21.55 20.73 7.57
N GLU A 121 -21.93 21.40 6.47
CA GLU A 121 -21.00 21.80 5.40
C GLU A 121 -19.87 22.70 5.95
N ALA A 122 -20.18 23.63 6.85
CA ALA A 122 -19.20 24.50 7.49
C ALA A 122 -18.31 23.77 8.51
N GLU A 123 -18.87 22.85 9.30
CA GLU A 123 -18.14 22.04 10.29
C GLU A 123 -17.15 21.09 9.64
N ILE A 124 -17.52 20.42 8.54
CA ILE A 124 -16.60 19.59 7.75
C ILE A 124 -15.45 20.45 7.22
N GLY A 125 -15.75 21.62 6.64
CA GLY A 125 -14.72 22.56 6.17
C GLY A 125 -13.77 23.02 7.29
N ALA A 126 -14.29 23.32 8.47
CA ALA A 126 -13.48 23.72 9.64
C ALA A 126 -12.64 22.56 10.20
N ASN A 127 -13.17 21.34 10.21
CA ASN A 127 -12.46 20.15 10.70
C ASN A 127 -11.39 19.69 9.69
N GLN A 128 -11.66 19.75 8.39
CA GLN A 128 -10.65 19.54 7.35
C GLN A 128 -9.54 20.60 7.41
N ALA A 129 -9.87 21.88 7.58
CA ALA A 129 -8.87 22.94 7.72
C ALA A 129 -7.94 22.74 8.94
N ARG A 130 -8.48 22.23 10.06
CA ARG A 130 -7.71 21.86 11.26
C ARG A 130 -6.81 20.65 11.01
N TRP A 131 -7.34 19.62 10.37
CA TRP A 131 -6.60 18.42 9.95
C TRP A 131 -5.43 18.79 9.04
N ASP A 132 -5.69 19.56 7.98
CA ASP A 132 -4.69 20.02 7.02
C ASP A 132 -3.61 20.91 7.65
N ALA A 133 -3.96 21.72 8.66
CA ALA A 133 -3.00 22.54 9.39
C ALA A 133 -2.03 21.67 10.20
N ALA A 134 -2.57 20.79 11.05
CA ALA A 134 -1.76 19.86 11.83
C ALA A 134 -0.96 18.88 10.94
N ALA A 135 -1.54 18.45 9.81
CA ALA A 135 -0.88 17.61 8.82
C ALA A 135 0.37 18.27 8.22
N ARG A 136 0.32 19.58 7.94
CA ARG A 136 1.49 20.34 7.49
C ARG A 136 2.51 20.53 8.62
N GLU A 137 2.04 20.81 9.83
CA GLU A 137 2.89 21.03 11.01
C GLU A 137 3.73 19.79 11.37
N ILE A 138 3.13 18.59 11.39
CA ILE A 138 3.85 17.33 11.66
C ILE A 138 4.54 16.72 10.44
N GLY A 139 4.48 17.38 9.27
CA GLY A 139 5.04 16.89 8.01
C GLY A 139 4.33 15.69 7.37
N TYR A 140 3.12 15.35 7.82
CA TYR A 140 2.29 14.26 7.29
C TYR A 140 2.08 14.40 5.77
N SER A 141 1.73 15.59 5.29
CA SER A 141 1.49 15.83 3.86
C SER A 141 2.73 15.55 2.99
N THR A 142 3.94 15.83 3.52
CA THR A 142 5.21 15.56 2.84
C THR A 142 5.56 14.07 2.87
N ALA A 143 5.32 13.38 3.99
CA ALA A 143 5.53 11.94 4.10
C ALA A 143 4.58 11.16 3.19
N LEU A 144 3.32 11.59 3.08
CA LEU A 144 2.31 11.02 2.18
C LEU A 144 2.67 11.22 0.70
N LEU A 145 3.21 12.38 0.31
CA LEU A 145 3.70 12.58 -1.05
C LEU A 145 4.91 11.67 -1.35
N ALA A 146 5.90 11.62 -0.44
CA ALA A 146 7.09 10.80 -0.63
C ALA A 146 6.77 9.29 -0.69
N GLU A 147 5.88 8.79 0.18
CA GLU A 147 5.39 7.40 0.14
C GLU A 147 4.74 7.09 -1.21
N ARG A 148 3.85 7.98 -1.69
CA ARG A 148 3.20 7.79 -2.99
C ARG A 148 4.22 7.73 -4.12
N GLU A 149 5.15 8.69 -4.20
CA GLU A 149 6.19 8.69 -5.24
C GLU A 149 7.09 7.45 -5.18
N ALA A 150 7.43 6.95 -3.99
CA ALA A 150 8.19 5.71 -3.85
C ALA A 150 7.38 4.50 -4.33
N GLY A 151 6.08 4.47 -4.03
CA GLY A 151 5.13 3.50 -4.56
C GLY A 151 5.06 3.51 -6.10
N GLU A 152 4.89 4.68 -6.72
CA GLU A 152 4.86 4.77 -8.19
C GLU A 152 6.21 4.36 -8.81
N ARG A 153 7.36 4.73 -8.22
CA ARG A 153 8.69 4.27 -8.68
C ARG A 153 8.87 2.75 -8.60
N ALA A 154 8.35 2.11 -7.55
CA ALA A 154 8.34 0.65 -7.46
C ALA A 154 7.45 0.03 -8.57
N LYS A 155 6.31 0.67 -8.86
CA LYS A 155 5.36 0.25 -9.91
C LYS A 155 5.95 0.39 -11.32
N GLU A 156 6.68 1.48 -11.60
CA GLU A 156 7.46 1.66 -12.84
C GLU A 156 8.51 0.57 -13.04
N PHE A 157 9.28 0.22 -11.99
CA PHE A 157 10.29 -0.85 -12.11
C PHE A 157 9.68 -2.25 -12.19
N LEU A 158 8.50 -2.49 -11.62
CA LEU A 158 7.78 -3.76 -11.78
C LEU A 158 7.29 -3.94 -13.23
N GLU A 159 6.68 -2.90 -13.80
CA GLU A 159 6.25 -2.87 -15.20
C GLU A 159 7.45 -3.13 -16.12
N ALA A 160 8.56 -2.41 -15.93
CA ALA A 160 9.80 -2.62 -16.68
C ALA A 160 10.37 -4.05 -16.50
N LEU A 161 10.33 -4.61 -15.28
CA LEU A 161 10.78 -5.97 -14.99
C LEU A 161 9.91 -7.02 -15.70
N SER A 162 8.63 -6.75 -15.99
CA SER A 162 7.79 -7.65 -16.79
C SER A 162 8.30 -7.72 -18.25
N GLN A 163 8.59 -6.57 -18.85
CA GLN A 163 8.94 -6.42 -20.28
C GLN A 163 10.38 -6.87 -20.60
N VAL A 164 11.33 -6.64 -19.70
CA VAL A 164 12.75 -6.99 -19.91
C VAL A 164 12.95 -8.51 -19.91
N PRO A 165 13.54 -9.13 -20.95
CA PRO A 165 13.79 -10.57 -20.97
C PRO A 165 14.86 -10.96 -19.94
N ALA A 166 14.62 -12.04 -19.20
CA ALA A 166 15.66 -12.67 -18.39
C ALA A 166 16.59 -13.48 -19.30
N THR A 167 17.90 -13.38 -19.10
CA THR A 167 18.93 -14.12 -19.87
C THR A 167 19.55 -15.27 -19.07
N SER A 168 19.24 -15.35 -17.77
CA SER A 168 19.78 -16.32 -16.82
C SER A 168 18.70 -16.90 -15.90
N LEU A 169 19.04 -17.97 -15.17
CA LEU A 169 18.20 -18.49 -14.08
C LEU A 169 18.00 -17.45 -12.95
N ALA A 170 18.98 -16.56 -12.74
CA ALA A 170 18.89 -15.46 -11.78
C ALA A 170 17.84 -14.41 -12.19
N GLY A 171 17.75 -14.07 -13.48
CA GLY A 171 16.71 -13.16 -13.99
C GLY A 171 15.30 -13.75 -13.92
N ILE A 172 15.16 -15.07 -14.11
CA ILE A 172 13.89 -15.78 -13.91
C ILE A 172 13.50 -15.75 -12.42
N ALA A 173 14.44 -16.09 -11.52
CA ALA A 173 14.21 -16.03 -10.08
C ALA A 173 13.87 -14.60 -9.60
N ALA A 174 14.53 -13.58 -10.15
CA ALA A 174 14.25 -12.17 -9.87
C ALA A 174 12.81 -11.77 -10.25
N LYS A 175 12.34 -12.14 -11.44
CA LYS A 175 10.93 -11.92 -11.85
C LYS A 175 9.94 -12.63 -10.91
N LEU A 176 10.18 -13.90 -10.58
CA LEU A 176 9.32 -14.68 -9.67
C LEU A 176 9.32 -14.11 -8.24
N ASN A 177 10.47 -13.62 -7.77
CA ASN A 177 10.61 -12.98 -6.46
C ASN A 177 9.82 -11.66 -6.36
N ALA A 178 9.89 -10.81 -7.39
CA ALA A 178 9.05 -9.61 -7.46
C ALA A 178 7.56 -9.97 -7.52
N ALA A 179 7.16 -10.92 -8.37
CA ALA A 179 5.77 -11.36 -8.45
C ALA A 179 5.21 -11.86 -7.11
N LEU A 180 6.02 -12.61 -6.35
CA LEU A 180 5.67 -13.06 -4.99
C LEU A 180 5.54 -11.87 -4.03
N ARG A 181 6.56 -11.00 -3.93
CA ARG A 181 6.53 -9.81 -3.05
C ARG A 181 5.45 -8.77 -3.44
N GLU A 182 4.93 -8.79 -4.66
CA GLU A 182 3.81 -7.96 -5.13
C GLU A 182 2.43 -8.55 -4.84
N GLY A 183 2.27 -9.87 -4.98
CA GLY A 183 0.96 -10.53 -4.93
C GLY A 183 0.66 -11.35 -3.67
N GLU A 184 1.66 -11.78 -2.90
CA GLU A 184 1.42 -12.62 -1.72
C GLU A 184 0.83 -11.77 -0.56
N TYR A 185 -0.47 -11.87 -0.32
CA TYR A 185 -1.18 -11.10 0.72
C TYR A 185 -0.69 -11.43 2.15
N SER A 186 -0.08 -12.60 2.32
CA SER A 186 0.65 -13.00 3.52
C SER A 186 1.77 -13.97 3.16
N LEU A 187 2.86 -14.00 3.93
CA LEU A 187 4.12 -14.72 3.61
C LEU A 187 4.02 -16.27 3.47
N HIS A 188 2.82 -16.83 3.58
CA HIS A 188 2.50 -18.26 3.53
C HIS A 188 1.18 -18.53 2.79
N ASP A 189 0.74 -17.59 1.94
CA ASP A 189 -0.54 -17.72 1.23
C ASP A 189 -0.58 -19.03 0.42
N SER A 190 -1.62 -19.83 0.68
CA SER A 190 -1.77 -21.16 0.11
C SER A 190 -2.70 -21.19 -1.10
N GLU A 191 -3.29 -20.05 -1.46
CA GLU A 191 -4.03 -19.91 -2.71
C GLU A 191 -3.08 -19.93 -3.93
N PRO A 192 -3.41 -20.63 -5.03
CA PRO A 192 -2.63 -20.56 -6.25
C PRO A 192 -2.60 -19.11 -6.81
N PRO A 193 -1.46 -18.61 -7.32
CA PRO A 193 -0.28 -19.37 -7.75
C PRO A 193 0.89 -19.41 -6.76
N TRP A 194 0.74 -18.91 -5.52
CA TRP A 194 1.88 -18.65 -4.64
C TRP A 194 2.68 -19.90 -4.23
N PRO A 195 2.06 -21.06 -3.90
CA PRO A 195 2.80 -22.30 -3.66
C PRO A 195 3.62 -22.75 -4.87
N GLN A 196 3.10 -22.57 -6.10
CA GLN A 196 3.79 -22.95 -7.33
C GLN A 196 4.97 -22.01 -7.64
N ILE A 197 4.81 -20.71 -7.39
CA ILE A 197 5.89 -19.71 -7.53
C ILE A 197 7.01 -19.98 -6.52
N ARG A 198 6.67 -20.30 -5.26
CA ARG A 198 7.66 -20.69 -4.24
C ARG A 198 8.41 -21.97 -4.61
N SER A 199 7.70 -23.02 -5.03
CA SER A 199 8.34 -24.27 -5.50
C SER A 199 9.28 -24.05 -6.70
N ALA A 200 8.91 -23.21 -7.65
CA ALA A 200 9.76 -22.88 -8.79
C ALA A 200 11.02 -22.12 -8.39
N LEU A 201 10.93 -21.23 -7.39
CA LEU A 201 12.07 -20.53 -6.81
C LEU A 201 13.02 -21.48 -6.06
N ASP A 202 12.50 -22.45 -5.31
CA ASP A 202 13.30 -23.49 -4.64
C ASP A 202 14.09 -24.34 -5.65
N ASP A 203 13.45 -24.74 -6.75
CA ASP A 203 14.11 -25.52 -7.81
C ASP A 203 15.18 -24.72 -8.57
N LEU A 204 14.96 -23.43 -8.81
CA LEU A 204 15.97 -22.55 -9.42
C LEU A 204 17.21 -22.40 -8.52
N ALA A 205 17.03 -22.30 -7.20
CA ALA A 205 18.14 -22.29 -6.24
C ALA A 205 18.92 -23.62 -6.26
N ARG A 206 18.21 -24.74 -6.18
CA ARG A 206 18.75 -26.12 -6.22
C ARG A 206 19.61 -26.38 -7.46
N ILE A 207 19.13 -25.96 -8.64
CA ILE A 207 19.83 -26.13 -9.93
C ILE A 207 21.11 -25.28 -9.97
N ARG A 208 21.08 -24.06 -9.41
CA ARG A 208 22.24 -23.16 -9.35
C ARG A 208 23.37 -23.74 -8.49
N GLU A 209 23.04 -24.29 -7.32
CA GLU A 209 24.02 -24.89 -6.39
C GLU A 209 24.75 -26.08 -6.99
N GLN A 210 24.03 -26.94 -7.73
CA GLN A 210 24.63 -28.06 -8.48
C GLN A 210 25.62 -27.56 -9.54
N LYS A 211 25.29 -26.45 -10.21
CA LYS A 211 26.11 -25.83 -11.26
C LYS A 211 27.38 -25.14 -10.76
N VAL A 212 27.41 -24.71 -9.49
CA VAL A 212 28.60 -24.14 -8.82
C VAL A 212 29.50 -25.26 -8.25
N SER A 213 28.97 -26.48 -8.12
CA SER A 213 29.66 -27.64 -7.55
C SER A 213 30.25 -28.61 -8.61
N SER A 214 30.30 -28.19 -9.89
CA SER A 214 30.67 -29.01 -11.06
C SER A 214 31.78 -28.37 -11.89
#